data_AF-A0A535RT30-F1
#
_entry.id   AF-A0A535RT30-F1
#
_cell.length_a   1.000
_cell.length_b   1.000
_cell.length_c   1.000
_cell.angle_alpha   90.00
_cell.angle_beta   90.00
_cell.angle_gamma   90.00
#
_symmetry.space_group_name_H-M   'P 1'
#
loop_
_entity.id
_entity.type
_entity.pdbx_description
1 polymer ?
#
loop_
_entity_poly.entity_id
_entity_poly.type
_entity_poly.pdbx_seq_one_letter_code
_entity_poly.pdbx_strand_id
1 'polypeptide(L)'
;MCPFRQSNDLSRNTLRGISNTLAERSPTQLPLVFPLLYISRSQDKCIDLLASHVERDNTVPVEFLTAEQRSRYGCYAGEPSPEQLARYFHLDDRDRALLDPRRHAHTRLGFALQLCTVRFLGTFLSDPTDVPHNVVLQLSSQLNIADLTVLSRYREGEMRYDHVHEIMAEYGYQDFSSQPEHFRFLRWLYTRTWWSEERLTILFDLAMARLIDRKVLLPGVSVLERLISSAREHASQRLWRLLSAIPTPPQRALLETFLEVPPGERQTPLDCLRRGPTRVSVGVVMACG
;
A
#
# COMPACT_ATOMS: atom_id res chain seq x y z
N MET A 1 25.06 35.58 3.83
CA MET A 1 25.76 35.15 2.61
C MET A 1 25.83 33.63 2.61
N CYS A 2 24.96 32.97 1.84
CA CYS A 2 25.01 31.53 1.58
C CYS A 2 25.21 31.36 0.07
N PRO A 3 26.32 30.73 -0.38
CA PRO A 3 26.64 30.63 -1.80
C PRO A 3 26.20 29.25 -2.32
N PHE A 4 25.00 29.14 -2.90
CA PHE A 4 24.65 28.10 -3.89
C PHE A 4 23.36 28.55 -4.59
N ARG A 5 23.51 29.56 -5.45
CA ARG A 5 22.46 30.07 -6.34
C ARG A 5 23.07 30.27 -7.72
N GLN A 6 23.04 29.22 -8.54
CA GLN A 6 23.30 29.13 -9.99
C GLN A 6 23.35 27.61 -10.29
N SER A 7 22.75 26.98 -11.29
CA SER A 7 21.81 27.32 -12.36
C SER A 7 21.44 25.97 -13.00
N ASN A 8 20.19 25.75 -13.39
CA ASN A 8 19.81 25.01 -14.62
C ASN A 8 18.29 25.05 -14.77
N ASP A 9 17.79 26.21 -15.21
CA ASP A 9 16.43 26.33 -15.73
C ASP A 9 16.38 25.66 -17.11
N LEU A 10 15.90 24.42 -17.13
CA LEU A 10 15.50 23.77 -18.38
C LEU A 10 14.24 24.49 -18.89
N SER A 11 14.34 25.12 -20.06
CA SER A 11 13.22 25.82 -20.71
C SER A 11 12.01 24.90 -20.91
N ARG A 12 10.79 25.46 -20.79
CA ARG A 12 9.51 24.76 -21.02
C ARG A 12 9.48 24.01 -22.37
N ASN A 13 10.18 24.51 -23.39
CA ASN A 13 10.25 23.87 -24.70
C ASN A 13 11.14 22.62 -24.70
N THR A 14 12.22 22.61 -23.90
CA THR A 14 13.10 21.46 -23.70
C THR A 14 12.35 20.33 -22.98
N LEU A 15 11.53 20.67 -21.99
CA LEU A 15 10.69 19.70 -21.27
C LEU A 15 9.55 19.11 -22.14
N ARG A 16 9.00 19.90 -23.08
CA ARG A 16 8.02 19.41 -24.08
C ARG A 16 8.66 18.45 -25.09
N GLY A 17 9.88 18.75 -25.54
CA GLY A 17 10.65 17.86 -26.43
C GLY A 17 11.00 16.52 -25.78
N ILE A 18 11.34 16.52 -24.48
CA ILE A 18 11.59 15.31 -23.70
C ILE A 18 10.29 14.51 -23.48
N SER A 19 9.18 15.17 -23.22
CA SER A 19 7.87 14.51 -23.06
C SER A 19 7.41 13.80 -24.33
N ASN A 20 7.63 14.38 -25.51
CA ASN A 20 7.24 13.78 -26.78
C ASN A 20 8.18 12.62 -27.18
N THR A 21 9.47 12.71 -26.86
CA THR A 21 10.42 11.60 -27.08
C THR A 21 10.24 10.43 -26.10
N LEU A 22 9.56 10.65 -24.96
CA LEU A 22 9.21 9.60 -24.00
C LEU A 22 7.91 8.86 -24.35
N ALA A 23 7.02 9.46 -25.14
CA ALA A 23 5.82 8.79 -25.65
C ALA A 23 6.14 7.79 -26.78
N GLU A 24 7.30 7.93 -27.44
CA GLU A 24 7.72 7.13 -28.58
C GLU A 24 8.69 5.97 -28.21
N ARG A 25 9.12 5.86 -26.94
CA ARG A 25 10.04 4.80 -26.51
C ARG A 25 9.33 3.69 -25.73
N SER A 26 9.71 2.46 -26.06
CA SER A 26 9.21 1.22 -25.45
C SER A 26 9.24 1.28 -23.91
N PRO A 27 8.19 0.80 -23.22
CA PRO A 27 8.00 0.95 -21.77
C PRO A 27 9.06 0.28 -20.87
N THR A 28 10.07 -0.40 -21.42
CA THR A 28 11.06 -1.20 -20.66
C THR A 28 12.30 -0.42 -20.18
N GLN A 29 12.40 0.89 -20.41
CA GLN A 29 13.52 1.69 -19.92
C GLN A 29 13.05 2.98 -19.23
N LEU A 30 13.15 3.02 -17.89
CA LEU A 30 12.98 4.28 -17.15
C LEU A 30 14.11 5.25 -17.55
N PRO A 31 13.80 6.46 -18.05
CA PRO A 31 14.82 7.41 -18.51
C PRO A 31 15.69 7.92 -17.35
N LEU A 32 16.98 8.17 -17.64
CA LEU A 32 17.99 8.71 -16.72
C LEU A 32 17.63 10.05 -16.07
N VAL A 33 16.58 10.74 -16.54
CA VAL A 33 16.13 12.07 -16.09
C VAL A 33 15.14 12.00 -14.91
N PHE A 34 14.78 10.79 -14.47
CA PHE A 34 13.85 10.52 -13.35
C PHE A 34 14.16 11.30 -12.06
N PRO A 35 15.44 11.46 -11.63
CA PRO A 35 15.76 12.21 -10.40
C PRO A 35 15.47 13.72 -10.51
N LEU A 36 15.64 14.31 -11.70
CA LEU A 36 15.42 15.75 -11.93
C LEU A 36 13.93 16.09 -12.01
N LEU A 37 13.10 15.15 -12.47
CA LEU A 37 11.65 15.33 -12.53
C LEU A 37 10.98 15.10 -11.17
N TYR A 38 11.49 14.19 -10.34
CA TYR A 38 11.00 13.86 -8.99
C TYR A 38 11.13 15.02 -7.98
N ILE A 39 12.14 15.89 -8.19
CA ILE A 39 12.38 17.11 -7.38
C ILE A 39 11.68 18.35 -8.00
N SER A 40 11.14 18.24 -9.22
CA SER A 40 10.47 19.36 -9.91
C SER A 40 8.98 19.48 -9.58
N ARG A 41 8.37 20.63 -9.92
CA ARG A 41 6.92 20.92 -9.85
C ARG A 41 6.04 20.03 -10.76
N SER A 42 6.58 19.00 -11.39
CA SER A 42 5.88 18.09 -12.31
C SER A 42 5.78 16.66 -11.77
N GLN A 43 5.60 16.52 -10.45
CA GLN A 43 5.49 15.24 -9.73
C GLN A 43 4.40 14.30 -10.27
N ASP A 44 3.32 14.84 -10.83
CA ASP A 44 2.17 14.06 -11.26
C ASP A 44 2.51 13.16 -12.46
N LYS A 45 3.25 13.68 -13.45
CA LYS A 45 3.66 12.91 -14.65
C LYS A 45 4.65 11.78 -14.35
N CYS A 46 5.52 11.95 -13.35
CA CYS A 46 6.49 10.91 -12.97
C CYS A 46 5.82 9.76 -12.21
N ILE A 47 4.77 10.05 -11.45
CA ILE A 47 4.02 9.05 -10.70
C ILE A 47 2.97 8.37 -11.59
N ASP A 48 2.39 9.05 -12.59
CA ASP A 48 1.55 8.39 -13.60
C ASP A 48 2.32 7.30 -14.38
N LEU A 49 3.58 7.58 -14.72
CA LEU A 49 4.49 6.58 -15.33
C LEU A 49 4.76 5.41 -14.38
N LEU A 50 4.99 5.65 -13.09
CA LEU A 50 5.22 4.59 -12.10
C LEU A 50 3.95 3.78 -11.80
N ALA A 51 2.81 4.43 -11.60
CA ALA A 51 1.52 3.78 -11.37
C ALA A 51 1.18 2.85 -12.54
N SER A 52 1.39 3.32 -13.77
CA SER A 52 1.18 2.50 -14.98
C SER A 52 2.15 1.31 -15.09
N HIS A 53 3.34 1.40 -14.50
CA HIS A 53 4.35 0.33 -14.51
C HIS A 53 4.03 -0.73 -13.44
N VAL A 54 3.62 -0.29 -12.26
CA VAL A 54 3.34 -1.13 -11.09
C VAL A 54 2.07 -1.93 -11.24
N GLU A 55 1.04 -1.33 -11.84
CA GLU A 55 -0.19 -2.06 -12.16
C GLU A 55 0.06 -3.16 -13.20
N ARG A 56 1.11 -3.02 -14.02
CA ARG A 56 1.51 -3.97 -15.06
C ARG A 56 2.60 -4.96 -14.64
N ASP A 57 3.25 -4.75 -13.50
CA ASP A 57 4.36 -5.61 -13.08
C ASP A 57 3.81 -6.89 -12.42
N ASN A 58 4.11 -8.03 -13.04
CA ASN A 58 3.75 -9.37 -12.57
C ASN A 58 4.77 -9.89 -11.54
N THR A 59 5.19 -9.04 -10.60
CA THR A 59 6.02 -9.51 -9.48
C THR A 59 5.22 -10.51 -8.66
N VAL A 60 5.76 -11.73 -8.53
CA VAL A 60 5.21 -12.77 -7.63
C VAL A 60 5.05 -12.15 -6.24
N PRO A 61 3.86 -12.26 -5.60
CA PRO A 61 3.66 -11.71 -4.28
C PRO A 61 4.65 -12.36 -3.32
N VAL A 62 5.45 -11.56 -2.64
CA VAL A 62 6.17 -12.06 -1.47
C VAL A 62 5.11 -12.25 -0.40
N GLU A 63 4.74 -13.50 -0.12
CA GLU A 63 3.79 -13.82 0.93
C GLU A 63 4.42 -13.54 2.31
N PHE A 64 4.30 -12.30 2.78
CA PHE A 64 4.86 -11.89 4.07
C PHE A 64 3.84 -11.96 5.21
N LEU A 65 2.54 -12.03 4.90
CA LEU A 65 1.50 -12.34 5.88
C LEU A 65 1.37 -13.84 6.12
N THR A 66 1.01 -14.23 7.34
CA THR A 66 0.61 -15.62 7.65
C THR A 66 -0.81 -15.90 7.14
N ALA A 67 -1.16 -17.18 6.99
CA ALA A 67 -2.53 -17.57 6.61
C ALA A 67 -3.59 -17.03 7.59
N GLU A 68 -3.26 -17.00 8.90
CA GLU A 68 -4.12 -16.42 9.94
C GLU A 68 -4.28 -14.90 9.80
N GLN A 69 -3.22 -14.18 9.43
CA GLN A 69 -3.31 -12.75 9.16
C GLN A 69 -4.17 -12.47 7.93
N ARG A 70 -4.04 -13.28 6.87
CA ARG A 70 -4.87 -13.15 5.67
C ARG A 70 -6.35 -13.44 5.95
N SER A 71 -6.66 -14.45 6.76
CA SER A 71 -8.07 -14.79 7.06
C SER A 71 -8.78 -13.73 7.91
N ARG A 72 -8.03 -12.95 8.69
CA ARG A 72 -8.56 -11.82 9.48
C ARG A 72 -8.73 -10.54 8.66
N TYR A 73 -8.13 -10.43 7.48
CA TYR A 73 -8.16 -9.22 6.69
C TYR A 73 -9.56 -8.98 6.10
N GLY A 74 -10.11 -7.79 6.33
CA GLY A 74 -11.42 -7.39 5.79
C GLY A 74 -12.62 -8.16 6.35
N CYS A 75 -12.42 -8.93 7.42
CA CYS A 75 -13.44 -9.78 8.05
C CYS A 75 -13.43 -9.58 9.58
N TYR A 76 -14.49 -10.03 10.25
CA TYR A 76 -14.52 -10.07 11.71
C TYR A 76 -13.64 -11.21 12.24
N ALA A 77 -12.54 -10.86 12.91
CA ALA A 77 -11.62 -11.81 13.54
C ALA A 77 -12.13 -12.39 14.88
N GLY A 78 -13.40 -12.15 15.21
CA GLY A 78 -14.05 -12.44 16.49
C GLY A 78 -15.14 -11.42 16.80
N GLU A 79 -15.73 -11.52 17.99
CA GLU A 79 -16.72 -10.56 18.49
C GLU A 79 -16.05 -9.22 18.85
N PRO A 80 -16.56 -8.07 18.37
CA PRO A 80 -16.06 -6.76 18.80
C PRO A 80 -16.21 -6.56 20.31
N SER A 81 -15.21 -5.94 20.93
CA SER A 81 -15.25 -5.60 22.35
C SER A 81 -16.32 -4.55 22.66
N PRO A 82 -16.76 -4.40 23.93
CA PRO A 82 -17.72 -3.35 24.30
C PRO A 82 -17.27 -1.94 23.91
N GLU A 83 -15.96 -1.65 24.00
CA GLU A 83 -15.39 -0.38 23.59
C GLU A 83 -15.47 -0.17 22.07
N GLN A 84 -15.23 -1.24 21.30
CA GLN A 84 -15.38 -1.21 19.84
C GLN A 84 -16.86 -1.03 19.44
N LEU A 85 -17.79 -1.72 20.11
CA LEU A 85 -19.23 -1.56 19.90
C LEU A 85 -19.68 -0.12 20.18
N ALA A 86 -19.26 0.46 21.30
CA ALA A 86 -19.58 1.84 21.64
C ALA A 86 -19.02 2.85 20.63
N ARG A 87 -17.84 2.58 20.06
CA ARG A 87 -17.14 3.50 19.15
C ARG A 87 -17.61 3.41 17.69
N TYR A 88 -17.80 2.20 17.17
CA TYR A 88 -18.02 1.99 15.74
C TYR A 88 -19.45 1.58 15.38
N PHE A 89 -20.22 1.09 16.36
CA PHE A 89 -21.57 0.55 16.15
C PHE A 89 -22.66 1.39 16.83
N HIS A 90 -22.36 2.66 17.13
CA HIS A 90 -23.34 3.63 17.59
C HIS A 90 -23.98 4.35 16.41
N LEU A 91 -25.32 4.38 16.37
CA LEU A 91 -26.10 5.10 15.36
C LEU A 91 -26.43 6.50 15.86
N ASP A 92 -25.75 7.49 15.29
CA ASP A 92 -25.97 8.91 15.57
C ASP A 92 -27.23 9.45 14.87
N ASP A 93 -27.53 10.73 15.06
CA ASP A 93 -28.73 11.36 14.48
C ASP A 93 -28.67 11.40 12.94
N ARG A 94 -27.48 11.49 12.34
CA ARG A 94 -27.31 11.45 10.89
C ARG A 94 -27.61 10.05 10.36
N ASP A 95 -27.14 9.03 11.05
CA ASP A 95 -27.41 7.63 10.73
C ASP A 95 -28.91 7.34 10.77
N ARG A 96 -29.58 7.85 11.81
CA ARG A 96 -31.04 7.70 11.99
C ARG A 96 -31.80 8.41 10.88
N ALA A 97 -31.42 9.63 10.51
CA ALA A 97 -32.05 10.36 9.42
C ALA A 97 -31.98 9.61 8.07
N LEU A 98 -30.88 8.90 7.81
CA LEU A 98 -30.79 8.03 6.63
C LEU A 98 -31.62 6.76 6.78
N LEU A 99 -31.78 6.23 7.99
CA LEU A 99 -32.54 5.01 8.24
C LEU A 99 -34.07 5.23 8.25
N ASP A 100 -34.54 6.42 8.63
CA ASP A 100 -35.96 6.72 8.82
C ASP A 100 -36.86 6.52 7.58
N PRO A 101 -36.44 6.86 6.35
CA PRO A 101 -37.25 6.62 5.16
C PRO A 101 -37.51 5.14 4.86
N ARG A 102 -36.73 4.22 5.46
CA ARG A 102 -36.79 2.79 5.16
C ARG A 102 -37.94 2.14 5.91
N ARG A 103 -38.93 1.66 5.15
CA ARG A 103 -40.21 1.14 5.70
C ARG A 103 -40.10 -0.19 6.43
N HIS A 104 -39.08 -1.01 6.15
CA HIS A 104 -39.02 -2.38 6.63
C HIS A 104 -37.86 -2.62 7.60
N ALA A 105 -38.11 -3.43 8.64
CA ALA A 105 -37.11 -3.77 9.65
C ALA A 105 -35.85 -4.42 9.06
N HIS A 106 -36.00 -5.35 8.11
CA HIS A 106 -34.87 -5.99 7.43
C HIS A 106 -34.00 -4.99 6.66
N THR A 107 -34.61 -4.01 5.98
CA THR A 107 -33.91 -2.96 5.24
C THR A 107 -33.18 -2.01 6.19
N ARG A 108 -33.82 -1.59 7.30
CA ARG A 108 -33.21 -0.72 8.32
C ARG A 108 -32.02 -1.41 8.99
N LEU A 109 -32.21 -2.65 9.46
CA LEU A 109 -31.14 -3.39 10.14
C LEU A 109 -30.01 -3.75 9.17
N GLY A 110 -30.33 -4.19 7.95
CA GLY A 110 -29.34 -4.52 6.92
C GLY A 110 -28.48 -3.32 6.50
N PHE A 111 -29.09 -2.14 6.34
CA PHE A 111 -28.36 -0.90 6.07
C PHE A 111 -27.42 -0.52 7.23
N ALA A 112 -27.94 -0.56 8.47
CA ALA A 112 -27.14 -0.26 9.66
C ALA A 112 -25.96 -1.24 9.81
N LEU A 113 -26.16 -2.53 9.50
CA LEU A 113 -25.09 -3.53 9.51
C LEU A 113 -23.98 -3.18 8.51
N GLN A 114 -24.33 -2.88 7.25
CA GLN A 114 -23.33 -2.49 6.26
C GLN A 114 -22.58 -1.21 6.65
N LEU A 115 -23.32 -0.20 7.13
CA LEU A 115 -22.76 1.09 7.54
C LEU A 115 -21.74 0.92 8.68
N CYS A 116 -22.11 0.21 9.75
CA CYS A 116 -21.21 0.01 10.87
C CYS A 116 -20.07 -0.96 10.52
N THR A 117 -20.30 -1.92 9.63
CA THR A 117 -19.26 -2.84 9.15
C THR A 117 -18.18 -2.12 8.36
N VAL A 118 -18.53 -1.25 7.41
CA VAL A 118 -17.52 -0.48 6.67
C VAL A 118 -16.77 0.52 7.57
N ARG A 119 -17.41 1.04 8.61
CA ARG A 119 -16.74 1.88 9.63
C ARG A 119 -15.72 1.10 10.45
N PHE A 120 -16.06 -0.14 10.81
CA PHE A 120 -15.21 -0.97 11.66
C PHE A 120 -14.08 -1.65 10.89
N LEU A 121 -14.39 -2.24 9.73
CA LEU A 121 -13.45 -3.03 8.93
C LEU A 121 -12.74 -2.22 7.83
N GLY A 122 -13.32 -1.10 7.37
CA GLY A 122 -12.83 -0.37 6.21
C GLY A 122 -13.20 -0.98 4.86
N THR A 123 -14.07 -1.99 4.85
CA THR A 123 -14.59 -2.62 3.63
C THR A 123 -15.98 -3.24 3.88
N PHE A 124 -16.69 -3.59 2.82
CA PHE A 124 -17.97 -4.29 2.90
C PHE A 124 -17.75 -5.80 2.79
N LEU A 125 -18.60 -6.56 3.49
CA LEU A 125 -18.62 -8.01 3.38
C LEU A 125 -19.39 -8.44 2.12
N SER A 126 -18.93 -9.52 1.48
CA SER A 126 -19.65 -10.16 0.37
C SER A 126 -21.05 -10.62 0.79
N ASP A 127 -21.15 -11.17 2.00
CA ASP A 127 -22.42 -11.40 2.68
C ASP A 127 -22.58 -10.36 3.80
N PRO A 128 -23.48 -9.38 3.68
CA PRO A 128 -23.64 -8.33 4.69
C PRO A 128 -24.21 -8.85 6.02
N THR A 129 -24.62 -10.11 6.08
CA THR A 129 -25.12 -10.78 7.30
C THR A 129 -24.08 -11.66 7.98
N ASP A 130 -22.88 -11.80 7.41
CA ASP A 130 -21.74 -12.50 8.03
C ASP A 130 -21.07 -11.64 9.11
N VAL A 131 -21.88 -11.26 10.10
CA VAL A 131 -21.53 -10.35 11.19
C VAL A 131 -21.66 -11.09 12.53
N PRO A 132 -20.79 -10.80 13.51
CA PRO A 132 -20.91 -11.37 14.85
C PRO A 132 -22.26 -11.07 15.51
N HIS A 133 -22.76 -12.01 16.32
CA HIS A 133 -24.10 -11.91 16.90
C HIS A 133 -24.27 -10.68 17.81
N ASN A 134 -23.23 -10.32 18.56
CA ASN A 134 -23.24 -9.13 19.41
C ASN A 134 -23.43 -7.82 18.64
N VAL A 135 -22.91 -7.72 17.40
CA VAL A 135 -23.14 -6.58 16.50
C VAL A 135 -24.61 -6.49 16.10
N VAL A 136 -25.21 -7.64 15.74
CA VAL A 136 -26.63 -7.71 15.37
C VAL A 136 -27.50 -7.26 16.54
N LEU A 137 -27.25 -7.77 17.75
CA LEU A 137 -27.97 -7.38 18.97
C LEU A 137 -27.83 -5.89 19.29
N GLN A 138 -26.61 -5.34 19.16
CA GLN A 138 -26.34 -3.94 19.46
C GLN A 138 -27.12 -3.00 18.54
N LEU A 139 -27.21 -3.33 17.24
CA LEU A 139 -27.90 -2.49 16.26
C LEU A 139 -29.42 -2.72 16.26
N SER A 140 -29.88 -3.95 16.47
CA SER A 140 -31.32 -4.24 16.57
C SER A 140 -31.94 -3.53 17.77
N SER A 141 -31.23 -3.51 18.91
CA SER A 141 -31.62 -2.77 20.12
C SER A 141 -31.76 -1.26 19.84
N GLN A 142 -30.75 -0.66 19.19
CA GLN A 142 -30.78 0.78 18.83
C GLN A 142 -31.89 1.16 17.85
N LEU A 143 -32.36 0.21 17.03
CA LEU A 143 -33.41 0.39 16.03
C LEU A 143 -34.80 -0.04 16.50
N ASN A 144 -34.89 -0.57 17.72
CA ASN A 144 -36.09 -1.16 18.32
C ASN A 144 -36.69 -2.30 17.44
N ILE A 145 -35.83 -3.23 17.01
CA ILE A 145 -36.21 -4.39 16.18
C ILE A 145 -36.04 -5.66 17.02
N ALA A 146 -37.15 -6.30 17.40
CA ALA A 146 -37.14 -7.50 18.22
C ALA A 146 -36.89 -8.79 17.42
N ASP A 147 -37.42 -8.87 16.20
CA ASP A 147 -37.30 -10.05 15.34
C ASP A 147 -36.03 -9.96 14.47
N LEU A 148 -35.05 -10.82 14.75
CA LEU A 148 -33.79 -10.89 14.00
C LEU A 148 -33.87 -11.80 12.76
N THR A 149 -34.91 -12.63 12.65
CA THR A 149 -35.09 -13.52 11.49
C THR A 149 -35.33 -12.74 10.20
N VAL A 150 -35.71 -11.47 10.33
CA VAL A 150 -35.86 -10.51 9.23
C VAL A 150 -34.58 -10.35 8.40
N LEU A 151 -33.39 -10.61 8.96
CA LEU A 151 -32.11 -10.51 8.23
C LEU A 151 -32.00 -11.47 7.04
N SER A 152 -32.61 -12.65 7.12
CA SER A 152 -32.61 -13.60 5.99
C SER A 152 -33.21 -12.97 4.73
N ARG A 153 -34.29 -12.20 4.90
CA ARG A 153 -34.92 -11.46 3.79
C ARG A 153 -34.03 -10.35 3.23
N TYR A 154 -33.22 -9.72 4.08
CA TYR A 154 -32.23 -8.74 3.62
C TYR A 154 -31.10 -9.40 2.84
N ARG A 155 -30.60 -10.54 3.34
CA ARG A 155 -29.54 -11.33 2.71
C ARG A 155 -29.88 -11.70 1.28
N GLU A 156 -31.12 -12.11 1.02
CA GLU A 156 -31.60 -12.54 -0.30
C GLU A 156 -31.97 -11.38 -1.23
N GLY A 157 -32.14 -10.17 -0.71
CA GLY A 157 -32.60 -9.02 -1.48
C GLY A 157 -31.49 -8.30 -2.24
N GLU A 158 -31.79 -7.85 -3.47
CA GLU A 158 -30.85 -7.08 -4.30
C GLU A 158 -30.55 -5.68 -3.77
N MET A 159 -31.46 -5.11 -2.95
CA MET A 159 -31.33 -3.79 -2.29
C MET A 159 -30.00 -3.63 -1.52
N ARG A 160 -29.39 -4.74 -1.10
CA ARG A 160 -28.09 -4.73 -0.40
C ARG A 160 -26.96 -4.12 -1.23
N TYR A 161 -27.05 -4.15 -2.56
CA TYR A 161 -26.06 -3.52 -3.44
C TYR A 161 -26.32 -2.01 -3.56
N ASP A 162 -27.57 -1.58 -3.64
CA ASP A 162 -27.93 -0.15 -3.66
C ASP A 162 -27.50 0.54 -2.36
N HIS A 163 -27.65 -0.16 -1.23
CA HIS A 163 -27.21 0.33 0.07
C HIS A 163 -25.70 0.59 0.14
N VAL A 164 -24.87 -0.26 -0.46
CA VAL A 164 -23.42 -0.03 -0.54
C VAL A 164 -23.13 1.30 -1.23
N HIS A 165 -23.75 1.54 -2.39
CA HIS A 165 -23.58 2.77 -3.15
C HIS A 165 -24.08 3.99 -2.39
N GLU A 166 -25.25 3.90 -1.74
CA GLU A 166 -25.81 4.98 -0.92
C GLU A 166 -24.90 5.31 0.27
N ILE A 167 -24.42 4.30 0.99
CA ILE A 167 -23.48 4.50 2.11
C ILE A 167 -22.20 5.16 1.61
N MET A 168 -21.66 4.72 0.47
CA MET A 168 -20.45 5.32 -0.09
C MET A 168 -20.66 6.79 -0.46
N ALA A 169 -21.77 7.11 -1.14
CA ALA A 169 -22.09 8.47 -1.53
C ALA A 169 -22.30 9.39 -0.32
N GLU A 170 -23.07 8.95 0.68
CA GLU A 170 -23.40 9.76 1.86
C GLU A 170 -22.20 9.96 2.79
N TYR A 171 -21.42 8.92 3.03
CA TYR A 171 -20.30 8.99 3.98
C TYR A 171 -18.95 9.32 3.33
N GLY A 172 -18.91 9.45 2.00
CA GLY A 172 -17.72 9.80 1.24
C GLY A 172 -16.69 8.68 1.17
N TYR A 173 -17.15 7.42 1.16
CA TYR A 173 -16.25 6.30 0.88
C TYR A 173 -15.98 6.21 -0.63
N GLN A 174 -14.78 5.76 -0.98
CA GLN A 174 -14.34 5.64 -2.36
C GLN A 174 -13.78 4.24 -2.63
N ASP A 175 -14.01 3.71 -3.82
CA ASP A 175 -13.37 2.48 -4.25
C ASP A 175 -11.86 2.64 -4.27
N PHE A 176 -11.14 1.54 -4.03
CA PHE A 176 -9.68 1.53 -4.01
C PHE A 176 -9.05 2.09 -5.30
N SER A 177 -9.63 1.82 -6.46
CA SER A 177 -9.14 2.28 -7.77
C SER A 177 -9.53 3.72 -8.11
N SER A 178 -10.37 4.36 -7.29
CA SER A 178 -10.88 5.71 -7.57
C SER A 178 -9.78 6.77 -7.46
N GLN A 179 -9.76 7.69 -8.42
CA GLN A 179 -8.86 8.84 -8.41
C GLN A 179 -9.53 10.04 -7.74
N PRO A 180 -8.76 10.90 -7.02
CA PRO A 180 -7.29 10.93 -6.92
C PRO A 180 -6.72 10.13 -5.74
N GLU A 181 -7.53 9.47 -4.91
CA GLU A 181 -7.06 8.83 -3.68
C GLU A 181 -6.17 7.61 -3.94
N HIS A 182 -6.46 6.80 -4.96
CA HIS A 182 -5.56 5.71 -5.39
C HIS A 182 -4.15 6.21 -5.67
N PHE A 183 -4.03 7.27 -6.48
CA PHE A 183 -2.74 7.91 -6.76
C PHE A 183 -2.06 8.45 -5.50
N ARG A 184 -2.82 9.13 -4.62
CA ARG A 184 -2.29 9.66 -3.35
C ARG A 184 -1.77 8.55 -2.44
N PHE A 185 -2.46 7.41 -2.42
CA PHE A 185 -2.05 6.23 -1.68
C PHE A 185 -0.74 5.66 -2.24
N LEU A 186 -0.67 5.39 -3.54
CA LEU A 186 0.55 4.87 -4.18
C LEU A 186 1.73 5.81 -3.96
N ARG A 187 1.54 7.12 -4.19
CA ARG A 187 2.57 8.14 -3.96
C ARG A 187 3.10 8.12 -2.53
N TRP A 188 2.21 8.01 -1.55
CA TRP A 188 2.62 7.90 -0.15
C TRP A 188 3.40 6.62 0.11
N LEU A 189 2.93 5.49 -0.40
CA LEU A 189 3.56 4.18 -0.22
C LEU A 189 5.01 4.22 -0.73
N TYR A 190 5.24 4.73 -1.95
CA TYR A 190 6.57 4.92 -2.51
C TYR A 190 7.48 5.84 -1.70
N THR A 191 6.92 6.93 -1.21
CA THR A 191 7.68 7.86 -0.37
C THR A 191 8.09 7.15 0.94
N ARG A 192 7.19 6.37 1.52
CA ARG A 192 7.45 5.63 2.76
C ARG A 192 8.52 4.55 2.56
N THR A 193 8.43 3.75 1.50
CA THR A 193 9.42 2.68 1.22
C THR A 193 10.79 3.21 0.87
N TRP A 194 10.89 4.43 0.32
CA TRP A 194 12.16 5.06 0.00
C TRP A 194 12.93 5.55 1.24
N TRP A 195 12.21 6.10 2.22
CA TRP A 195 12.84 6.69 3.41
C TRP A 195 12.92 5.75 4.61
N SER A 196 12.09 4.72 4.67
CA SER A 196 11.95 3.84 5.83
C SER A 196 12.23 2.39 5.47
N GLU A 197 13.03 1.73 6.32
CA GLU A 197 13.30 0.30 6.24
C GLU A 197 12.36 -0.50 7.17
N GLU A 198 11.06 -0.27 7.02
CA GLU A 198 10.03 -0.98 7.75
C GLU A 198 9.89 -2.44 7.31
N ARG A 199 9.62 -3.34 8.26
CA ARG A 199 9.17 -4.70 7.94
C ARG A 199 7.86 -4.62 7.15
N LEU A 200 7.69 -5.51 6.16
CA LEU A 200 6.52 -5.51 5.27
C LEU A 200 5.19 -5.61 6.03
N THR A 201 5.15 -6.33 7.15
CA THR A 201 3.97 -6.43 8.02
C THR A 201 3.59 -5.07 8.63
N ILE A 202 4.57 -4.29 9.08
CA ILE A 202 4.32 -2.95 9.64
C ILE A 202 3.83 -2.00 8.53
N LEU A 203 4.45 -2.09 7.35
CA LEU A 203 4.06 -1.28 6.20
C LEU A 203 2.62 -1.61 5.74
N PHE A 204 2.22 -2.88 5.86
CA PHE A 204 0.85 -3.33 5.59
C PHE A 204 -0.16 -2.70 6.56
N ASP A 205 0.11 -2.74 7.87
CA ASP A 205 -0.76 -2.12 8.88
C ASP A 205 -0.86 -0.60 8.66
N LEU A 206 0.25 0.06 8.33
CA LEU A 206 0.26 1.49 8.00
C LEU A 206 -0.53 1.80 6.73
N ALA A 207 -0.43 0.94 5.71
CA ALA A 207 -1.18 1.10 4.47
C ALA A 207 -2.68 0.96 4.71
N MET A 208 -3.10 -0.06 5.47
CA MET A 208 -4.49 -0.22 5.89
C MET A 208 -5.01 0.99 6.66
N ALA A 209 -4.27 1.43 7.69
CA ALA A 209 -4.65 2.58 8.50
C ALA A 209 -4.85 3.83 7.66
N ARG A 210 -3.99 4.05 6.65
CA ARG A 210 -4.11 5.19 5.73
C ARG A 210 -5.32 5.09 4.82
N LEU A 211 -5.63 3.92 4.27
CA LEU A 211 -6.82 3.72 3.44
C LEU A 211 -8.09 4.01 4.26
N ILE A 212 -8.16 3.47 5.48
CA ILE A 212 -9.28 3.69 6.40
C ILE A 212 -9.43 5.17 6.76
N ASP A 213 -8.34 5.85 7.13
CA ASP A 213 -8.32 7.29 7.45
C ASP A 213 -8.85 8.14 6.27
N ARG A 214 -8.55 7.73 5.04
CA ARG A 214 -8.98 8.40 3.81
C ARG A 214 -10.31 7.93 3.28
N LYS A 215 -11.01 7.05 4.00
CA LYS A 215 -12.27 6.41 3.58
C LYS A 215 -12.18 5.72 2.22
N VAL A 216 -11.00 5.19 1.88
CA VAL A 216 -10.80 4.34 0.71
C VAL A 216 -11.06 2.90 1.13
N LEU A 217 -11.95 2.22 0.42
CA LEU A 217 -12.27 0.82 0.71
C LEU A 217 -11.02 -0.05 0.58
N LEU A 218 -10.82 -0.95 1.55
CA LEU A 218 -9.70 -1.87 1.51
C LEU A 218 -9.81 -2.80 0.29
N PRO A 219 -8.75 -2.92 -0.54
CA PRO A 219 -8.74 -3.87 -1.66
C PRO A 219 -8.57 -5.30 -1.15
N GLY A 220 -8.62 -6.32 -2.01
CA GLY A 220 -8.28 -7.68 -1.60
C GLY A 220 -6.86 -7.79 -1.01
N VAL A 221 -6.66 -8.68 -0.03
CA VAL A 221 -5.38 -8.82 0.69
C VAL A 221 -4.18 -8.99 -0.25
N SER A 222 -4.31 -9.86 -1.26
CA SER A 222 -3.24 -10.11 -2.23
C SER A 222 -2.94 -8.90 -3.12
N VAL A 223 -3.92 -8.03 -3.37
CA VAL A 223 -3.71 -6.78 -4.11
C VAL A 223 -2.83 -5.85 -3.29
N LEU A 224 -3.12 -5.71 -2.00
CA LEU A 224 -2.35 -4.86 -1.10
C LEU A 224 -0.94 -5.42 -0.86
N GLU A 225 -0.80 -6.73 -0.61
CA GLU A 225 0.51 -7.40 -0.46
C GLU A 225 1.38 -7.22 -1.72
N ARG A 226 0.79 -7.38 -2.91
CA ARG A 226 1.49 -7.17 -4.17
C ARG A 226 1.96 -5.72 -4.29
N LEU A 227 1.08 -4.74 -4.09
CA LEU A 227 1.45 -3.32 -4.19
C LEU A 227 2.58 -2.94 -3.23
N ILE A 228 2.54 -3.44 -2.00
CA ILE A 228 3.59 -3.20 -1.00
C ILE A 228 4.91 -3.85 -1.43
N SER A 229 4.86 -5.10 -1.89
CA SER A 229 6.04 -5.83 -2.36
C SER A 229 6.67 -5.14 -3.57
N SER A 230 5.87 -4.75 -4.56
CA SER A 230 6.35 -4.01 -5.73
C SER A 230 6.95 -2.66 -5.34
N ALA A 231 6.30 -1.91 -4.45
CA ALA A 231 6.83 -0.63 -3.97
C ALA A 231 8.17 -0.78 -3.22
N ARG A 232 8.36 -1.87 -2.47
CA ARG A 232 9.62 -2.20 -1.79
C ARG A 232 10.70 -2.59 -2.79
N GLU A 233 10.37 -3.45 -3.75
CA GLU A 233 11.30 -3.89 -4.78
C GLU A 233 11.80 -2.72 -5.63
N HIS A 234 10.91 -1.82 -6.05
CA HIS A 234 11.29 -0.62 -6.78
C HIS A 234 12.18 0.34 -5.96
N ALA A 235 11.95 0.46 -4.65
CA ALA A 235 12.82 1.24 -3.78
C ALA A 235 14.22 0.62 -3.71
N SER A 236 14.33 -0.70 -3.54
CA SER A 236 15.61 -1.43 -3.55
C SER A 236 16.34 -1.29 -4.88
N GLN A 237 15.66 -1.50 -6.01
CA GLN A 237 16.24 -1.34 -7.35
C GLN A 237 16.72 0.10 -7.60
N ARG A 238 15.98 1.10 -7.10
CA ARG A 238 16.40 2.49 -7.18
C ARG A 238 17.66 2.73 -6.36
N LEU A 239 17.74 2.20 -5.14
CA LEU A 239 18.93 2.30 -4.29
C LEU A 239 20.15 1.69 -4.99
N TRP A 240 20.02 0.45 -5.50
CA TRP A 240 21.10 -0.24 -6.20
C TRP A 240 21.57 0.50 -7.45
N ARG A 241 20.64 1.07 -8.24
CA ARG A 241 20.99 1.90 -9.40
C ARG A 241 21.75 3.17 -9.02
N LEU A 242 21.40 3.81 -7.91
CA LEU A 242 22.14 4.98 -7.43
C LEU A 242 23.53 4.56 -6.94
N LEU A 243 23.63 3.48 -6.17
CA LEU A 243 24.91 2.97 -5.65
C LEU A 243 25.86 2.54 -6.78
N SER A 244 25.34 1.86 -7.82
CA SER A 244 26.17 1.41 -8.96
C SER A 244 26.66 2.53 -9.86
N ALA A 245 26.04 3.72 -9.76
CA ALA A 245 26.45 4.93 -10.47
C ALA A 245 27.50 5.77 -9.72
N ILE A 246 27.78 5.49 -8.44
CA ILE A 246 28.76 6.23 -7.64
C ILE A 246 30.21 5.98 -8.09
N PRO A 247 30.66 4.73 -8.33
CA PRO A 247 32.07 4.47 -8.62
C PRO A 247 32.50 5.03 -9.97
N THR A 248 33.67 5.66 -9.98
CA THR A 248 34.35 6.07 -11.22
C THR A 248 34.82 4.84 -12.01
N PRO A 249 35.10 4.95 -13.32
CA PRO A 249 35.62 3.82 -14.12
C PRO A 249 36.82 3.07 -13.50
N PRO A 250 37.88 3.73 -12.95
CA PRO A 250 38.97 3.01 -12.31
C PRO A 250 38.55 2.33 -11.00
N GLN A 251 37.63 2.92 -10.23
CA GLN A 251 37.07 2.29 -9.03
C GLN A 251 36.22 1.08 -9.38
N ARG A 252 35.48 1.11 -10.50
CA ARG A 252 34.71 -0.04 -10.98
C ARG A 252 35.63 -1.19 -11.37
N ALA A 253 36.70 -0.91 -12.12
CA ALA A 253 37.70 -1.93 -12.45
C ALA A 253 38.33 -2.54 -11.20
N LEU A 254 38.67 -1.72 -10.20
CA LEU A 254 39.17 -2.19 -8.91
C LEU A 254 38.12 -3.05 -8.18
N LEU A 255 36.84 -2.67 -8.16
CA LEU A 255 35.78 -3.46 -7.54
C LEU A 255 35.55 -4.80 -8.25
N GLU A 256 35.71 -4.84 -9.57
CA GLU A 256 35.59 -6.06 -10.36
C GLU A 256 36.69 -7.08 -10.01
N THR A 257 37.92 -6.64 -9.69
CA THR A 257 38.99 -7.57 -9.26
C THR A 257 38.66 -8.28 -7.94
N PHE A 258 37.81 -7.72 -7.08
CA PHE A 258 37.37 -8.39 -5.84
C PHE A 258 36.41 -9.57 -6.10
N LEU A 259 35.85 -9.68 -7.31
CA LEU A 259 34.93 -10.76 -7.70
C LEU A 259 35.66 -11.95 -8.32
N GLU A 260 36.95 -11.81 -8.65
CA GLU A 260 37.76 -12.85 -9.27
C GLU A 260 38.43 -13.73 -8.19
N VAL A 261 38.62 -15.02 -8.49
CA VAL A 261 39.37 -15.95 -7.61
C VAL A 261 40.83 -15.93 -8.03
N PRO A 262 41.77 -15.52 -7.16
CA PRO A 262 43.19 -15.54 -7.48
C PRO A 262 43.70 -16.96 -7.76
N PRO A 263 44.70 -17.12 -8.65
CA PRO A 263 45.27 -18.43 -8.96
C PRO A 263 45.87 -19.07 -7.69
N GLY A 264 45.42 -20.28 -7.36
CA GLY A 264 45.84 -21.02 -6.16
C GLY A 264 44.95 -20.82 -4.95
N GLU A 265 43.99 -19.89 -5.01
CA GLU A 265 43.00 -19.67 -3.97
C GLU A 265 41.66 -20.34 -4.29
N ARG A 266 40.83 -20.51 -3.26
CA ARG A 266 39.48 -21.10 -3.38
C ARG A 266 38.36 -20.07 -3.16
N GLN A 267 38.70 -18.84 -2.80
CA GLN A 267 37.75 -17.80 -2.39
C GLN A 267 38.13 -16.48 -3.05
N THR A 268 37.13 -15.64 -3.29
CA THR A 268 37.35 -14.29 -3.80
C THR A 268 37.79 -13.36 -2.67
N PRO A 269 38.50 -12.26 -2.95
CA PRO A 269 38.76 -11.21 -1.97
C PRO A 269 37.47 -10.66 -1.33
N LEU A 270 36.37 -10.60 -2.08
CA LEU A 270 35.07 -10.23 -1.55
C LEU A 270 34.55 -11.23 -0.50
N ASP A 271 34.71 -12.54 -0.73
CA ASP A 271 34.29 -13.58 0.25
C ASP A 271 35.08 -13.48 1.55
N CYS A 272 36.37 -13.15 1.46
CA CYS A 272 37.21 -12.88 2.63
C CYS A 272 36.71 -11.65 3.41
N LEU A 273 36.38 -10.55 2.72
CA LEU A 273 35.84 -9.34 3.34
C LEU A 273 34.43 -9.52 3.92
N ARG A 274 33.64 -10.47 3.40
CA ARG A 274 32.28 -10.75 3.90
C ARG A 274 32.26 -11.50 5.23
N ARG A 275 33.38 -12.13 5.62
CA ARG A 275 33.52 -12.78 6.92
C ARG A 275 34.00 -11.75 7.94
N GLY A 276 33.24 -11.58 9.02
CA GLY A 276 33.69 -10.76 10.14
C GLY A 276 35.03 -11.25 10.70
N PRO A 277 35.86 -10.38 11.29
CA PRO A 277 37.20 -10.74 11.73
C PRO A 277 37.15 -11.86 12.78
N THR A 278 37.57 -13.07 12.42
CA THR A 278 37.74 -14.18 13.37
C THR A 278 39.12 -14.09 13.98
N ARG A 279 39.19 -13.61 15.23
CA ARG A 279 40.37 -13.52 16.11
C ARG A 279 41.62 -12.88 15.48
N VAL A 280 42.04 -11.75 16.04
CA VAL A 280 43.37 -11.18 15.81
C VAL A 280 44.43 -12.15 16.36
N SER A 281 44.89 -13.10 15.54
CA SER A 281 46.17 -13.76 15.76
C SER A 281 47.24 -12.94 15.04
N VAL A 282 48.34 -12.67 15.74
CA VAL A 282 49.40 -11.70 15.42
C VAL A 282 50.24 -12.11 14.18
N GLY A 283 49.71 -12.91 13.26
CA GLY A 283 50.48 -13.49 12.15
C GLY A 283 49.80 -13.56 10.77
N VAL A 284 48.57 -13.09 10.58
CA VAL A 284 47.81 -13.30 9.31
C VAL A 284 47.52 -12.02 8.53
N VAL A 285 48.27 -10.94 8.76
CA VAL A 285 48.08 -9.70 7.97
C VAL A 285 48.63 -9.81 6.53
N MET A 286 49.27 -10.92 6.15
CA MET A 286 49.95 -11.04 4.84
C MET A 286 49.20 -11.85 3.77
N ALA A 287 47.96 -12.31 4.01
CA ALA A 287 47.25 -13.16 3.04
C ALA A 287 46.25 -12.41 2.13
N CYS A 288 46.06 -11.10 2.33
CA CYS A 288 45.19 -10.29 1.47
C CYS A 288 45.83 -8.90 1.28
N GLY A 289 46.93 -8.84 0.54
CA GLY A 289 47.62 -7.62 0.15
C GLY A 289 48.33 -7.83 -1.17
#